data_AF-A0A7L9BLD5-F1
#
_entry.id   AF-A0A7L9BLD5-F1
#
_cell.length_a   1.000
_cell.length_b   1.000
_cell.length_c   1.000
_cell.angle_alpha   90.00
_cell.angle_beta   90.00
_cell.angle_gamma   90.00
#
_symmetry.space_group_name_H-M   'P 1'
#
loop_
_entity.id
_entity.type
_entity.pdbx_description
1 polymer ?
#
loop_
_entity_poly.entity_id
_entity_poly.type
_entity_poly.pdbx_seq_one_letter_code
_entity_poly.pdbx_strand_id
1 'polypeptide(L)'
;MSTAMKNRMMILAGASAAIALFAGCAAQQGSDGGRIPSSESTRAERRSDQVTIQNLDEFADFVAQSVVLDLKDVPEISQSPKRATVIFGDIVNKTGNVPTTDLEAIRRRINQRVARSDVFREKARWVAERRAVESARAKEGPLEGSVVVDQGQTIFDPYHTYYLNFEVFRLNRGNVNDYKMSCTLMRHSDGTEVWVSPVYDNGKQVMER
;
A
#
# COMPACT_ATOMS: atom_id res chain seq x y z
N MET A 1 64.73 -39.57 -70.49
CA MET A 1 65.82 -38.83 -69.80
C MET A 1 65.14 -37.80 -68.91
N SER A 2 64.90 -38.08 -67.63
CA SER A 2 65.83 -37.81 -66.50
C SER A 2 66.38 -36.39 -66.59
N THR A 3 65.84 -35.43 -65.84
CA THR A 3 66.35 -34.89 -64.56
C THR A 3 65.47 -33.64 -64.24
N ALA A 4 65.29 -33.07 -63.05
CA ALA A 4 65.98 -33.14 -61.78
C ALA A 4 65.14 -32.41 -60.70
N MET A 5 65.33 -32.83 -59.44
CA MET A 5 65.51 -32.00 -58.23
C MET A 5 64.44 -30.98 -57.82
N LYS A 6 63.77 -31.23 -56.67
CA LYS A 6 64.19 -30.85 -55.30
C LYS A 6 64.16 -29.34 -55.04
N ASN A 7 63.18 -28.89 -54.26
CA ASN A 7 63.39 -27.95 -53.14
C ASN A 7 62.15 -27.91 -52.24
N ARG A 8 62.26 -28.47 -51.02
CA ARG A 8 62.32 -27.77 -49.71
C ARG A 8 60.93 -27.44 -49.16
N MET A 9 60.37 -28.23 -48.25
CA MET A 9 60.74 -28.43 -46.84
C MET A 9 60.26 -27.28 -45.94
N MET A 10 59.40 -27.66 -44.99
CA MET A 10 59.03 -26.99 -43.73
C MET A 10 58.25 -25.67 -43.79
N ILE A 11 56.96 -25.72 -43.42
CA ILE A 11 56.47 -24.92 -42.30
C ILE A 11 55.60 -25.81 -41.37
N LEU A 12 56.02 -25.76 -40.12
CA LEU A 12 55.56 -26.30 -38.85
C LEU A 12 54.15 -26.91 -38.71
N ALA A 13 54.16 -28.09 -38.11
CA ALA A 13 53.16 -28.57 -37.17
C ALA A 13 53.15 -27.74 -35.87
N GLY A 14 51.98 -27.67 -35.21
CA GLY A 14 51.90 -27.60 -33.76
C GLY A 14 51.34 -26.30 -33.17
N ALA A 15 50.01 -26.24 -33.00
CA ALA A 15 49.36 -25.54 -31.88
C ALA A 15 47.91 -26.03 -31.74
N SER A 16 47.74 -27.34 -31.60
CA SER A 16 46.51 -27.93 -31.05
C SER A 16 46.60 -27.82 -29.53
N ALA A 17 45.49 -27.45 -28.88
CA ALA A 17 45.24 -27.48 -27.43
C ALA A 17 45.64 -26.24 -26.61
N ALA A 18 44.77 -25.22 -26.61
CA ALA A 18 44.57 -24.32 -25.47
C ALA A 18 43.23 -23.56 -25.54
N ILE A 19 42.09 -24.25 -25.67
CA ILE A 19 40.75 -23.64 -25.50
C ILE A 19 39.88 -24.60 -24.68
N ALA A 20 40.15 -24.72 -23.37
CA ALA A 20 39.31 -25.51 -22.46
C ALA A 20 39.45 -25.11 -20.98
N LEU A 21 39.57 -23.81 -20.65
CA LEU A 21 39.62 -23.35 -19.26
C LEU A 21 38.66 -22.19 -18.93
N PHE A 22 37.57 -22.03 -19.70
CA PHE A 22 36.46 -21.13 -19.34
C PHE A 22 35.13 -21.88 -19.09
N ALA A 23 35.19 -23.17 -18.74
CA ALA A 23 34.14 -23.78 -17.91
C ALA A 23 34.50 -23.37 -16.46
N GLY A 24 33.90 -22.33 -15.92
CA GLY A 24 32.51 -22.36 -15.54
C GLY A 24 32.37 -22.63 -14.04
N CYS A 25 33.15 -21.93 -13.20
CA CYS A 25 32.71 -21.65 -11.84
C CYS A 25 31.71 -20.50 -11.91
N ALA A 26 30.53 -20.77 -12.47
CA ALA A 26 29.37 -19.99 -12.11
C ALA A 26 29.18 -20.26 -10.61
N ALA A 27 29.65 -19.33 -9.79
CA ALA A 27 29.29 -19.31 -8.38
C ALA A 27 27.76 -19.36 -8.36
N GLN A 28 27.19 -20.49 -7.98
CA GLN A 28 25.84 -20.50 -7.45
C GLN A 28 25.94 -19.65 -6.19
N GLN A 29 25.66 -18.37 -6.37
CA GLN A 29 25.50 -17.41 -5.31
C GLN A 29 24.38 -17.99 -4.45
N GLY A 30 24.77 -18.63 -3.35
CA GLY A 30 23.83 -19.12 -2.36
C GLY A 30 22.96 -17.95 -1.96
N SER A 31 21.67 -18.04 -2.27
CA SER A 31 20.68 -17.02 -1.90
C SER A 31 20.78 -16.77 -0.40
N ASP A 32 21.01 -15.51 -0.04
CA ASP A 32 21.20 -15.02 1.32
C ASP A 32 20.24 -15.71 2.33
N GLY A 33 20.81 -16.51 3.23
CA GLY A 33 20.22 -16.85 4.54
C GLY A 33 18.79 -17.43 4.59
N GLY A 34 18.25 -18.00 3.51
CA GLY A 34 16.85 -18.45 3.47
C GLY A 34 15.83 -17.32 3.62
N ARG A 35 16.26 -16.06 3.49
CA ARG A 35 15.42 -14.88 3.53
C ARG A 35 15.24 -14.38 2.11
N ILE A 36 14.11 -14.75 1.51
CA ILE A 36 13.71 -14.21 0.21
C ILE A 36 13.48 -12.70 0.40
N PRO A 37 14.07 -11.83 -0.45
CA PRO A 37 13.82 -10.39 -0.39
C PRO A 37 12.32 -10.12 -0.44
N SER A 38 11.82 -9.17 0.36
CA SER A 38 10.38 -8.85 0.42
C SER A 38 9.80 -8.35 -0.92
N SER A 39 10.64 -8.11 -1.92
CA SER A 39 10.30 -7.74 -3.29
C SER A 39 10.06 -8.94 -4.22
N GLU A 40 10.38 -10.17 -3.80
CA GLU A 40 10.26 -11.38 -4.62
C GLU A 40 9.19 -12.33 -4.07
N SER A 41 8.28 -12.78 -4.94
CA SER A 41 7.24 -13.74 -4.57
C SER A 41 7.82 -15.14 -4.36
N THR A 42 7.45 -15.78 -3.25
CA THR A 42 7.89 -17.14 -2.96
C THR A 42 7.21 -18.16 -3.89
N ARG A 43 7.79 -19.35 -4.09
CA ARG A 43 7.18 -20.41 -4.93
C ARG A 43 5.80 -20.85 -4.39
N ALA A 44 5.56 -20.72 -3.08
CA ALA A 44 4.28 -21.00 -2.45
C ALA A 44 3.24 -19.90 -2.75
N GLU A 45 3.66 -18.63 -2.71
CA GLU A 45 2.80 -17.48 -3.05
C GLU A 45 2.38 -17.49 -4.53
N ARG A 46 3.24 -17.96 -5.44
CA ARG A 46 2.90 -18.09 -6.88
C ARG A 46 1.74 -19.04 -7.18
N ARG A 47 1.35 -19.89 -6.23
CA ARG A 47 0.22 -20.83 -6.36
C ARG A 47 -0.99 -20.40 -5.54
N SER A 48 -0.92 -19.29 -4.81
CA SER A 48 -2.03 -18.77 -4.02
C SER A 48 -2.75 -17.68 -4.81
N ASP A 49 -4.10 -17.73 -4.82
CA ASP A 49 -4.93 -16.64 -5.36
C ASP A 49 -4.98 -15.42 -4.41
N GLN A 50 -4.28 -15.49 -3.28
CA GLN A 50 -4.17 -14.41 -2.30
C GLN A 50 -3.19 -13.33 -2.76
N VAL A 51 -3.41 -12.11 -2.28
CA VAL A 51 -2.51 -10.99 -2.56
C VAL A 51 -1.20 -11.18 -1.80
N THR A 52 -0.09 -10.81 -2.43
CA THR A 52 1.16 -10.69 -1.70
C THR A 52 1.07 -9.55 -0.69
N ILE A 53 1.63 -9.75 0.50
CA ILE A 53 1.63 -8.73 1.58
C ILE A 53 2.21 -7.41 1.08
N GLN A 54 3.27 -7.47 0.26
CA GLN A 54 3.89 -6.28 -0.34
C GLN A 54 2.91 -5.46 -1.18
N ASN A 55 2.10 -6.10 -2.03
CA ASN A 55 1.14 -5.38 -2.86
C ASN A 55 0.03 -4.74 -2.01
N LEU A 56 -0.37 -5.37 -0.90
CA LEU A 56 -1.32 -4.79 0.06
C LEU A 56 -0.72 -3.58 0.78
N ASP A 57 0.55 -3.64 1.18
CA ASP A 57 1.26 -2.52 1.81
C ASP A 57 1.43 -1.33 0.86
N GLU A 58 1.82 -1.59 -0.39
CA GLU A 58 1.93 -0.56 -1.43
C GLU A 58 0.56 0.07 -1.72
N PHE A 59 -0.49 -0.76 -1.81
CA PHE A 59 -1.85 -0.28 -2.00
C PHE A 59 -2.33 0.57 -0.82
N ALA A 60 -2.07 0.14 0.42
CA ALA A 60 -2.43 0.91 1.61
C ALA A 60 -1.70 2.26 1.67
N ASP A 61 -0.42 2.28 1.30
CA ASP A 61 0.37 3.51 1.22
C ASP A 61 -0.17 4.45 0.12
N PHE A 62 -0.56 3.92 -1.04
CA PHE A 62 -1.20 4.67 -2.12
C PHE A 62 -2.55 5.25 -1.68
N VAL A 63 -3.44 4.43 -1.13
CA VAL A 63 -4.75 4.87 -0.64
C VAL A 63 -4.59 5.97 0.41
N ALA A 64 -3.67 5.82 1.36
CA ALA A 64 -3.46 6.83 2.39
C ALA A 64 -3.02 8.19 1.81
N GLN A 65 -2.16 8.18 0.79
CA GLN A 65 -1.74 9.41 0.11
C GLN A 65 -2.88 10.04 -0.66
N SER A 66 -3.62 9.25 -1.44
CA SER A 66 -4.76 9.72 -2.23
C SER A 66 -5.86 10.29 -1.34
N VAL A 67 -6.19 9.63 -0.24
CA VAL A 67 -7.17 10.12 0.75
C VAL A 67 -6.75 11.44 1.36
N VAL A 68 -5.48 11.59 1.75
CA VAL A 68 -4.96 12.86 2.29
C VAL A 68 -5.11 13.99 1.27
N LEU A 69 -4.79 13.70 0.00
CA LEU A 69 -4.88 14.67 -1.08
C LEU A 69 -6.33 15.06 -1.35
N ASP A 70 -7.25 14.11 -1.41
CA ASP A 70 -8.64 14.41 -1.71
C ASP A 70 -9.33 15.12 -0.54
N LEU A 71 -9.10 14.67 0.70
CA LEU A 71 -9.70 15.27 1.89
C LEU A 71 -9.30 16.73 2.11
N LYS A 72 -8.12 17.15 1.63
CA LYS A 72 -7.68 18.56 1.74
C LYS A 72 -8.58 19.50 0.92
N ASP A 73 -9.26 18.99 -0.10
CA ASP A 73 -10.08 19.76 -1.03
C ASP A 73 -11.59 19.65 -0.70
N VAL A 74 -11.98 18.79 0.23
CA VAL A 74 -13.36 18.68 0.71
C VAL A 74 -13.76 19.97 1.45
N PRO A 75 -14.84 20.69 1.05
CA PRO A 75 -15.22 21.97 1.66
C PRO A 75 -15.42 21.92 3.18
N GLU A 76 -16.01 20.84 3.68
CA GLU A 76 -16.24 20.58 5.10
C GLU A 76 -14.95 20.49 5.92
N ILE A 77 -13.82 20.23 5.28
CA ILE A 77 -12.50 20.19 5.91
C ILE A 77 -11.71 21.46 5.60
N SER A 78 -11.72 21.89 4.34
CA SER A 78 -10.85 22.96 3.83
C SER A 78 -11.33 24.37 4.17
N GLN A 79 -12.66 24.55 4.28
CA GLN A 79 -13.32 25.84 4.54
C GLN A 79 -13.97 25.90 5.92
N SER A 80 -13.80 24.86 6.74
CA SER A 80 -14.38 24.83 8.08
C SER A 80 -13.82 25.96 8.96
N PRO A 81 -14.67 26.69 9.70
CA PRO A 81 -14.22 27.77 10.58
C PRO A 81 -13.39 27.25 11.76
N LYS A 82 -13.49 25.95 12.06
CA LYS A 82 -12.67 25.24 13.04
C LYS A 82 -11.91 24.10 12.38
N ARG A 83 -10.85 23.63 13.02
CA ARG A 83 -10.14 22.43 12.58
C ARG A 83 -11.06 21.22 12.66
N ALA A 84 -11.37 20.61 11.51
CA ALA A 84 -12.22 19.43 11.42
C ALA A 84 -11.56 18.22 12.11
N THR A 85 -12.36 17.35 12.73
CA THR A 85 -11.87 16.09 13.31
C THR A 85 -12.34 14.93 12.44
N VAL A 86 -11.41 14.19 11.86
CA VAL A 86 -11.71 12.99 11.06
C VAL A 86 -11.32 11.77 11.86
N ILE A 87 -12.32 10.95 12.16
CA ILE A 87 -12.18 9.68 12.87
C ILE A 87 -12.10 8.58 11.83
N PHE A 88 -11.08 7.73 11.93
CA PHE A 88 -10.99 6.52 11.12
C PHE A 88 -12.13 5.57 11.51
N GLY A 89 -13.02 5.33 10.55
CA GLY A 89 -14.19 4.49 10.69
C GLY A 89 -13.89 3.01 10.51
N ASP A 90 -14.86 2.31 9.95
CA ASP A 90 -14.79 0.88 9.74
C ASP A 90 -14.35 0.56 8.31
N ILE A 91 -13.68 -0.59 8.13
CA ILE A 91 -13.33 -1.12 6.81
C ILE A 91 -14.27 -2.27 6.51
N VAL A 92 -15.15 -2.09 5.53
CA VAL A 92 -16.07 -3.13 5.07
C VAL A 92 -15.38 -3.99 4.02
N ASN A 93 -15.24 -5.28 4.31
CA ASN A 93 -14.67 -6.24 3.38
C ASN A 93 -15.72 -6.75 2.39
N LYS A 94 -15.67 -6.30 1.14
CA LYS A 94 -16.49 -6.81 0.03
C LYS A 94 -15.68 -7.70 -0.94
N THR A 95 -14.45 -8.10 -0.57
CA THR A 95 -13.57 -8.91 -1.44
C THR A 95 -13.90 -10.40 -1.43
N GLY A 96 -14.43 -10.91 -0.31
CA GLY A 96 -14.75 -12.31 -0.09
C GLY A 96 -13.53 -13.24 0.13
N ASN A 97 -12.30 -12.76 -0.06
CA ASN A 97 -11.08 -13.58 0.02
C ASN A 97 -9.94 -12.95 0.83
N VAL A 98 -9.98 -11.66 1.14
CA VAL A 98 -8.97 -11.01 1.98
C VAL A 98 -9.23 -11.36 3.45
N PRO A 99 -8.27 -11.99 4.15
CA PRO A 99 -8.38 -12.26 5.58
C PRO A 99 -8.56 -10.99 6.42
N THR A 100 -9.29 -11.08 7.53
CA THR A 100 -9.48 -9.96 8.47
C THR A 100 -8.15 -9.41 9.00
N THR A 101 -7.17 -10.28 9.23
CA THR A 101 -5.81 -9.91 9.68
C THR A 101 -5.12 -8.95 8.73
N ASP A 102 -5.32 -9.16 7.42
CA ASP A 102 -4.67 -8.35 6.39
C ASP A 102 -5.36 -6.99 6.28
N LEU A 103 -6.68 -6.93 6.49
CA LEU A 103 -7.41 -5.66 6.58
C LEU A 103 -7.02 -4.86 7.82
N GLU A 104 -6.75 -5.51 8.95
CA GLU A 104 -6.23 -4.82 10.14
C GLU A 104 -4.83 -4.25 9.89
N ALA A 105 -3.98 -4.96 9.14
CA ALA A 105 -2.68 -4.44 8.72
C ALA A 105 -2.84 -3.21 7.81
N ILE A 106 -3.72 -3.28 6.80
CA ILE A 106 -4.05 -2.14 5.92
C ILE A 106 -4.60 -0.96 6.74
N ARG A 107 -5.53 -1.21 7.66
CA ARG A 107 -6.08 -0.21 8.58
C ARG A 107 -4.97 0.50 9.34
N ARG A 108 -4.06 -0.27 9.95
CA ARG A 108 -2.96 0.27 10.74
C ARG A 108 -2.01 1.10 9.88
N ARG A 109 -1.70 0.62 8.67
CA ARG A 109 -0.84 1.31 7.71
C ARG A 109 -1.43 2.64 7.26
N ILE A 110 -2.70 2.64 6.82
CA ILE A 110 -3.41 3.87 6.42
C ILE A 110 -3.43 4.85 7.58
N ASN A 111 -3.81 4.41 8.78
CA ASN A 111 -3.82 5.25 9.97
C ASN A 111 -2.45 5.90 10.24
N GLN A 112 -1.36 5.13 10.19
CA GLN A 112 -0.02 5.66 10.42
C GLN A 112 0.40 6.68 9.37
N ARG A 113 0.04 6.47 8.10
CA ARG A 113 0.37 7.37 7.00
C ARG A 113 -0.42 8.67 7.07
N VAL A 114 -1.74 8.58 7.25
CA VAL A 114 -2.61 9.76 7.34
C VAL A 114 -2.27 10.60 8.58
N ALA A 115 -2.05 9.96 9.73
CA ALA A 115 -1.69 10.66 10.97
C ALA A 115 -0.37 11.45 10.87
N ARG A 116 0.56 11.02 10.00
CA ARG A 116 1.87 11.65 9.77
C ARG A 116 1.85 12.69 8.66
N SER A 117 0.76 12.84 7.92
CA SER A 117 0.67 13.81 6.83
C SER A 117 0.57 15.24 7.39
N ASP A 118 1.59 16.06 7.15
CA ASP A 118 1.58 17.46 7.58
C ASP A 118 0.49 18.26 6.86
N VAL A 119 0.28 18.00 5.56
CA VAL A 119 -0.79 18.60 4.74
C VAL A 119 -2.15 18.40 5.40
N PHE A 120 -2.41 17.19 5.91
CA PHE A 120 -3.67 16.90 6.59
C PHE A 120 -3.73 17.52 7.99
N ARG A 121 -2.62 17.49 8.74
CA ARG A 121 -2.57 17.98 10.13
C ARG A 121 -2.84 19.48 10.26
N GLU A 122 -2.50 20.26 9.23
CA GLU A 122 -2.79 21.69 9.17
C GLU A 122 -4.30 21.99 9.06
N LYS A 123 -5.06 21.14 8.35
CA LYS A 123 -6.49 21.35 8.07
C LYS A 123 -7.40 20.60 9.04
N ALA A 124 -6.97 19.42 9.47
CA ALA A 124 -7.79 18.51 10.25
C ALA A 124 -7.00 17.83 11.38
N ARG A 125 -7.73 17.28 12.34
CA ARG A 125 -7.24 16.39 13.38
C ARG A 125 -7.59 14.98 12.98
N TRP A 126 -6.58 14.11 12.94
CA TRP A 126 -6.78 12.69 12.70
C TRP A 126 -6.98 11.96 14.03
N VAL A 127 -8.00 11.11 14.10
CA VAL A 127 -8.22 10.21 15.23
C VAL A 127 -8.25 8.78 14.72
N ALA A 128 -7.24 8.00 15.08
CA ALA A 128 -7.02 6.66 14.54
C ALA A 128 -8.08 5.62 14.97
N GLU A 129 -8.74 5.85 16.11
CA GLU A 129 -9.71 4.90 16.66
C GLU A 129 -10.92 5.61 17.26
N ARG A 130 -12.12 5.15 16.89
CA ARG A 130 -13.39 5.57 17.49
C ARG A 130 -13.39 5.39 19.02
N ARG A 131 -12.78 4.30 19.51
CA ARG A 131 -12.65 4.00 20.95
C ARG A 131 -11.93 5.10 21.73
N ALA A 132 -10.96 5.78 21.12
CA ALA A 132 -10.26 6.88 21.79
C ALA A 132 -11.25 8.03 22.09
N VAL A 133 -12.11 8.36 21.13
CA VAL A 133 -13.16 9.38 21.28
C VAL A 133 -14.21 8.95 22.29
N GLU A 134 -14.67 7.70 22.22
CA GLU A 134 -15.64 7.15 23.17
C GLU A 134 -15.10 7.15 24.59
N SER A 135 -13.81 6.80 24.78
CA SER A 135 -13.16 6.82 26.09
C SER A 135 -13.00 8.23 26.65
N ALA A 136 -12.74 9.22 25.80
CA ALA A 136 -12.69 10.63 26.20
C ALA A 136 -14.08 11.12 26.62
N ARG A 137 -15.12 10.79 25.83
CA ARG A 137 -16.52 11.06 26.18
C ARG A 137 -16.95 10.39 27.47
N ALA A 138 -16.57 9.14 27.70
CA ALA A 138 -16.90 8.42 28.93
C ALA A 138 -16.28 9.08 30.17
N LYS A 139 -15.10 9.72 30.02
CA LYS A 139 -14.43 10.45 31.11
C LYS A 139 -15.05 11.83 31.37
N GLU A 140 -15.48 12.53 30.33
CA GLU A 140 -16.03 13.90 30.43
C GLU A 140 -17.56 13.94 30.65
N GLY A 141 -18.25 12.79 30.48
CA GLY A 141 -19.68 12.64 30.71
C GLY A 141 -20.53 12.79 29.43
N PRO A 142 -21.77 12.24 29.42
CA PRO A 142 -22.64 12.25 28.25
C PRO A 142 -23.34 13.62 28.13
N LEU A 143 -22.62 14.64 27.67
CA LEU A 143 -23.24 15.89 27.29
C LEU A 143 -23.52 15.87 25.78
N GLU A 144 -24.77 15.59 25.44
CA GLU A 144 -25.29 15.63 24.08
C GLU A 144 -25.00 17.00 23.46
N GLY A 145 -24.39 17.03 22.27
CA GLY A 145 -24.01 18.28 21.59
C GLY A 145 -22.79 19.04 22.16
N SER A 146 -22.15 18.54 23.21
CA SER A 146 -21.06 19.28 23.85
C SER A 146 -19.69 19.04 23.23
N VAL A 147 -18.89 20.09 23.26
CA VAL A 147 -17.49 20.10 22.82
C VAL A 147 -16.64 19.50 23.93
N VAL A 148 -15.95 18.39 23.65
CA VAL A 148 -15.02 17.72 24.59
C VAL A 148 -13.68 18.44 24.51
N VAL A 149 -13.08 18.78 25.66
CA VAL A 149 -11.85 19.59 25.72
C VAL A 149 -10.86 18.96 26.71
N ASP A 150 -9.71 18.51 26.20
CA ASP A 150 -8.59 18.01 27.02
C ASP A 150 -7.42 18.98 26.91
N GLN A 151 -6.91 19.40 28.07
CA GLN A 151 -5.81 20.36 28.19
C GLN A 151 -6.02 21.66 27.38
N GLY A 152 -7.26 22.14 27.28
CA GLY A 152 -7.61 23.35 26.51
C GLY A 152 -7.70 23.16 25.00
N GLN A 153 -7.55 21.93 24.49
CA GLN A 153 -7.79 21.61 23.08
C GLN A 153 -9.14 20.91 22.90
N THR A 154 -9.97 21.45 22.00
CA THR A 154 -11.16 20.73 21.53
C THR A 154 -10.76 19.39 20.92
N ILE A 155 -11.14 18.30 21.59
CA ILE A 155 -10.94 16.92 21.15
C ILE A 155 -12.07 16.49 20.24
N PHE A 156 -13.27 16.99 20.49
CA PHE A 156 -14.47 16.53 19.80
C PHE A 156 -15.51 17.65 19.73
N ASP A 157 -15.93 18.00 18.52
CA ASP A 157 -17.06 18.89 18.25
C ASP A 157 -18.00 18.11 17.30
N PRO A 158 -19.21 17.70 17.74
CA PRO A 158 -20.09 16.84 16.94
C PRO A 158 -20.38 17.37 15.53
N TYR A 159 -20.40 18.69 15.33
CA TYR A 159 -20.71 19.34 14.05
C TYR A 159 -19.50 19.42 13.11
N HIS A 160 -18.30 19.35 13.66
CA HIS A 160 -17.03 19.38 12.92
C HIS A 160 -16.28 18.04 13.03
N THR A 161 -17.00 16.97 13.40
CA THR A 161 -16.46 15.62 13.49
C THR A 161 -17.06 14.75 12.40
N TYR A 162 -16.21 13.98 11.74
CA TYR A 162 -16.58 13.14 10.61
C TYR A 162 -16.00 11.73 10.77
N TYR A 163 -16.74 10.74 10.30
CA TYR A 163 -16.27 9.36 10.17
C TYR A 163 -15.86 9.10 8.74
N LEU A 164 -14.63 8.60 8.56
CA LEU A 164 -14.16 8.13 7.27
C LEU A 164 -14.24 6.60 7.23
N ASN A 165 -15.25 6.08 6.54
CA ASN A 165 -15.43 4.64 6.34
C ASN A 165 -14.81 4.21 5.03
N PHE A 166 -14.32 2.98 5.00
CA PHE A 166 -13.67 2.40 3.82
C PHE A 166 -14.43 1.16 3.36
N GLU A 167 -14.52 0.97 2.06
CA GLU A 167 -14.99 -0.26 1.46
C GLU A 167 -13.91 -0.84 0.56
N VAL A 168 -13.56 -2.10 0.78
CA VAL A 168 -12.56 -2.80 -0.03
C VAL A 168 -13.28 -3.81 -0.91
N PHE A 169 -13.04 -3.76 -2.21
CA PHE A 169 -13.63 -4.65 -3.19
C PHE A 169 -12.57 -5.25 -4.11
N ARG A 170 -12.89 -6.43 -4.63
CA ARG A 170 -12.04 -7.19 -5.55
C ARG A 170 -12.76 -7.29 -6.88
N LEU A 171 -12.07 -6.95 -7.95
CA LEU A 171 -12.46 -7.36 -9.30
C LEU A 171 -11.66 -8.61 -9.65
N ASN A 172 -12.37 -9.69 -9.92
CA ASN A 172 -11.78 -10.95 -10.35
C ASN A 172 -12.04 -11.14 -11.85
N ARG A 173 -10.97 -11.34 -12.63
CA ARG A 173 -11.04 -11.82 -14.01
C ARG A 173 -10.06 -12.98 -14.20
N GLY A 174 -10.56 -14.20 -14.01
CA GLY A 174 -9.76 -15.43 -14.14
C GLY A 174 -8.71 -15.53 -13.03
N ASN A 175 -7.43 -15.43 -13.41
CA ASN A 175 -6.30 -15.48 -12.46
C ASN A 175 -5.82 -14.09 -12.04
N VAL A 176 -6.47 -13.02 -12.52
CA VAL A 176 -6.09 -11.64 -12.20
C VAL A 176 -7.04 -11.10 -11.14
N ASN A 177 -6.46 -10.66 -10.03
CA ASN A 177 -7.17 -10.04 -8.92
C ASN A 177 -6.75 -8.58 -8.82
N ASP A 178 -7.72 -7.69 -9.00
CA ASP A 178 -7.53 -6.26 -8.82
C ASP A 178 -8.28 -5.81 -7.56
N TYR A 179 -7.60 -5.03 -6.72
CA TYR A 179 -8.13 -4.58 -5.44
C TYR A 179 -8.32 -3.09 -5.47
N LYS A 180 -9.50 -2.70 -5.03
CA LYS A 180 -9.96 -1.33 -5.10
C LYS A 180 -10.55 -0.93 -3.76
N MET A 181 -10.42 0.34 -3.44
CA MET A 181 -10.94 0.89 -2.21
C MET A 181 -11.68 2.18 -2.51
N SER A 182 -12.86 2.34 -1.94
CA SER A 182 -13.54 3.62 -1.86
C SER A 182 -13.65 4.02 -0.39
N CYS A 183 -13.80 5.31 -0.15
CA CYS A 183 -14.13 5.79 1.17
C CYS A 183 -15.26 6.81 1.13
N THR A 184 -15.98 6.85 2.25
CA THR A 184 -17.12 7.73 2.45
C THR A 184 -16.89 8.50 3.73
N LEU A 185 -16.96 9.83 3.64
CA LEU A 185 -16.91 10.74 4.77
C LEU A 185 -18.35 11.06 5.19
N MET A 186 -18.68 10.74 6.44
CA MET A 186 -19.99 10.99 7.02
C MET A 186 -19.87 11.94 8.20
N ARG A 187 -20.80 12.89 8.33
CA ARG A 187 -20.85 13.79 9.47
C ARG A 187 -21.32 13.04 10.72
N HIS A 188 -20.66 13.26 11.86
CA HIS A 188 -20.99 12.61 13.13
C HIS A 188 -22.38 13.00 13.65
N SER A 189 -22.78 14.27 13.51
CA SER A 189 -24.01 14.79 14.14
C SER A 189 -25.30 14.19 13.59
N ASP A 190 -25.38 13.94 12.28
CA ASP A 190 -26.60 13.55 11.58
C ASP A 190 -26.42 12.30 10.69
N GLY A 191 -25.19 11.78 10.58
CA GLY A 191 -24.88 10.64 9.72
C GLY A 191 -24.93 10.94 8.22
N THR A 192 -25.04 12.23 7.84
CA THR A 192 -25.09 12.61 6.42
C THR A 192 -23.77 12.33 5.73
N GLU A 193 -23.85 11.76 4.54
CA GLU A 193 -22.71 11.64 3.64
C GLU A 193 -22.34 13.02 3.12
N VAL A 194 -21.10 13.44 3.40
CA VAL A 194 -20.58 14.75 2.98
C VAL A 194 -19.61 14.63 1.80
N TRP A 195 -18.98 13.46 1.64
CA TRP A 195 -18.08 13.20 0.53
C TRP A 195 -17.94 11.70 0.27
N VAL A 196 -17.83 11.35 -1.00
CA VAL A 196 -17.50 10.00 -1.47
C VAL A 196 -16.27 10.11 -2.35
N SER A 197 -15.28 9.26 -2.09
CA SER A 197 -14.07 9.24 -2.87
C SER A 197 -14.32 8.67 -4.27
N PRO A 198 -13.50 9.04 -5.26
CA PRO A 198 -13.32 8.18 -6.41
C PRO A 198 -12.80 6.81 -5.95
N VAL A 199 -12.96 5.81 -6.81
CA VAL A 199 -12.40 4.49 -6.54
C VAL A 199 -10.88 4.56 -6.67
N TYR A 200 -10.18 4.23 -5.59
CA TYR A 200 -8.73 4.08 -5.59
C TYR A 200 -8.37 2.69 -6.12
N ASP A 201 -7.66 2.67 -7.24
CA ASP A 201 -6.95 1.49 -7.71
C ASP A 201 -5.44 1.79 -7.79
N ASN A 202 -4.60 0.80 -7.51
CA ASN A 202 -3.15 0.99 -7.49
C ASN A 202 -2.55 1.13 -8.90
N GLY A 203 -3.37 1.27 -9.96
CA GLY A 203 -2.90 1.63 -11.29
C GLY A 203 -1.76 0.81 -11.88
N LYS A 204 -1.43 -0.39 -11.35
CA LYS A 204 -0.50 -1.32 -11.99
C LYS A 204 -1.23 -1.88 -13.21
N GLN A 205 -1.35 -1.06 -14.24
CA GLN A 205 -1.47 -1.52 -15.61
C GLN A 205 -0.38 -2.56 -15.78
N VAL A 206 -0.81 -3.80 -15.93
CA VAL A 206 0.06 -4.84 -16.46
C VAL A 206 0.50 -4.29 -17.81
N MET A 207 1.77 -3.87 -17.91
CA MET A 207 2.40 -3.62 -19.19
C MET A 207 2.41 -4.97 -19.91
N GLU A 208 1.37 -5.20 -20.72
CA GLU A 208 1.41 -6.20 -21.78
C GLU A 208 2.56 -5.79 -22.70
N ARG A 209 3.66 -6.56 -22.63
CA ARG A 209 4.69 -6.61 -23.67
C ARG A 209 4.33 -7.71 -24.65
#